data_AF-A0A945USH2-F1
#
_entry.id   AF-A0A945USH2-F1
#
_cell.length_a   1.000
_cell.length_b   1.000
_cell.length_c   1.000
_cell.angle_alpha   90.00
_cell.angle_beta   90.00
_cell.angle_gamma   90.00
#
_symmetry.space_group_name_H-M   'P 1'
#
loop_
_entity.id
_entity.type
_entity.pdbx_description
1 polymer ?
#
loop_
_entity_poly.entity_id
_entity_poly.type
_entity_poly.pdbx_seq_one_letter_code
_entity_poly.pdbx_strand_id
1 'polypeptide(L)'
;MAGLEPASELQYRTLHQTNWPGVVDQMARSNRRYWVTFLIDFGEQLWLFTYSEYVGDDYAADDAATAADPVTQRWWKFTEPCLIPLTPGGENWTTMQALMR
;
A
#
# COMPACT_ATOMS: atom_id res chain seq x y z
N MET A 1 1.87 -6.17 4.66
CA MET A 1 2.91 -6.97 3.99
C MET A 1 2.33 -7.63 2.76
N ALA A 2 3.09 -7.69 1.68
CA ALA A 2 2.74 -8.37 0.43
C ALA A 2 4.00 -8.95 -0.21
N GLY A 3 3.88 -9.99 -1.01
CA GLY A 3 4.89 -10.33 -2.00
C GLY A 3 4.80 -9.37 -3.18
N LEU A 4 5.90 -9.22 -3.92
CA LEU A 4 5.94 -8.47 -5.17
C LEU A 4 6.26 -9.42 -6.32
N GLU A 5 5.47 -9.38 -7.39
CA GLU A 5 5.75 -10.08 -8.64
C GLU A 5 7.08 -9.57 -9.21
N PRO A 6 8.12 -10.42 -9.33
CA PRO A 6 9.44 -9.97 -9.79
C PRO A 6 9.40 -9.27 -11.16
N ALA A 7 8.55 -9.74 -12.08
CA ALA A 7 8.40 -9.12 -13.40
C ALA A 7 7.84 -7.68 -13.32
N SER A 8 7.17 -7.32 -12.22
CA SER A 8 6.55 -6.01 -12.00
C SER A 8 7.40 -5.04 -11.18
N GLU A 9 8.59 -5.44 -10.71
CA GLU A 9 9.38 -4.62 -9.76
C GLU A 9 9.66 -3.22 -10.30
N LEU A 10 10.11 -3.11 -11.56
CA LEU A 10 10.43 -1.83 -12.18
C LEU A 10 9.21 -0.90 -12.24
N GLN A 11 8.04 -1.43 -12.61
CA GLN A 11 6.79 -0.68 -12.63
C GLN A 11 6.43 -0.22 -11.21
N TYR A 12 6.49 -1.12 -10.23
CA TYR A 12 6.12 -0.81 -8.86
C TYR A 12 7.02 0.29 -8.28
N ARG A 13 8.34 0.20 -8.50
CA ARG A 13 9.30 1.25 -8.10
C ARG A 13 9.00 2.58 -8.78
N THR A 14 8.76 2.55 -10.09
CA THR A 14 8.46 3.78 -10.86
C THR A 14 7.23 4.46 -10.29
N LEU A 15 6.12 3.71 -10.12
CA LEU A 15 4.89 4.22 -9.53
C LEU A 15 5.18 4.87 -8.17
N HIS A 16 5.85 4.17 -7.24
CA HIS A 16 6.06 4.65 -5.87
C HIS A 16 7.11 5.77 -5.75
N GLN A 17 8.01 5.93 -6.73
CA GLN A 17 8.95 7.05 -6.81
C GLN A 17 8.33 8.27 -7.50
N THR A 18 7.28 8.08 -8.28
CA THR A 18 6.52 9.14 -8.97
C THR A 18 5.05 9.10 -8.56
N ASN A 19 4.80 9.06 -7.25
CA ASN A 19 3.45 9.00 -6.70
C ASN A 19 2.56 10.08 -7.30
N TRP A 20 1.33 9.71 -7.64
CA TRP A 20 0.36 10.67 -8.15
C TRP A 20 -0.06 11.61 -7.02
N PRO A 21 -0.04 12.95 -7.22
CA PRO A 21 -0.39 13.90 -6.18
C PRO A 21 -1.76 13.63 -5.56
N GLY A 22 -2.77 13.24 -6.36
CA GLY A 22 -4.10 12.94 -5.85
C GLY A 22 -4.17 11.74 -4.89
N VAL A 23 -3.30 10.73 -5.05
CA VAL A 23 -3.22 9.61 -4.10
C VAL A 23 -2.64 10.12 -2.79
N VAL A 24 -1.54 10.89 -2.85
CA VAL A 24 -0.90 11.47 -1.66
C VAL A 24 -1.87 12.39 -0.90
N ASP A 25 -2.59 13.25 -1.64
CA ASP A 25 -3.59 14.15 -1.07
C ASP A 25 -4.74 13.40 -0.40
N GLN A 26 -5.23 12.32 -1.03
CA GLN A 26 -6.28 11.50 -0.43
C GLN A 26 -5.80 10.83 0.86
N MET A 27 -4.61 10.24 0.86
CA MET A 27 -4.04 9.65 2.08
C MET A 27 -3.88 10.70 3.18
N ALA A 28 -3.49 11.92 2.82
CA ALA A 28 -3.36 13.02 3.77
C ALA A 28 -4.72 13.47 4.34
N ARG A 29 -5.77 13.52 3.51
CA ARG A 29 -7.15 13.82 3.95
C ARG A 29 -7.73 12.73 4.84
N SER A 30 -7.40 11.46 4.57
CA SER A 30 -7.78 10.29 5.37
C SER A 30 -6.84 10.03 6.56
N ASN A 31 -6.23 11.09 7.09
CA ASN A 31 -5.41 11.08 8.31
C ASN A 31 -4.26 10.06 8.35
N ARG A 32 -3.72 9.65 7.19
CA ARG A 32 -2.47 8.87 7.12
C ARG A 32 -1.27 9.81 7.09
N ARG A 33 -0.26 9.55 7.92
CA ARG A 33 1.00 10.28 8.02
C ARG A 33 2.16 9.30 7.90
N TYR A 34 3.33 9.81 7.53
CA TYR A 34 4.56 9.03 7.41
C TYR A 34 4.37 7.71 6.63
N TRP A 35 3.68 7.77 5.50
CA TRP A 35 3.50 6.59 4.65
C TRP A 35 4.83 6.22 4.01
N VAL A 36 5.35 5.05 4.36
CA VAL A 36 6.56 4.49 3.79
C VAL A 36 6.28 3.08 3.29
N THR A 37 6.72 2.80 2.07
CA THR A 37 6.75 1.43 1.53
C THR A 37 8.20 0.98 1.41
N PHE A 38 8.53 -0.09 2.12
CA PHE A 38 9.83 -0.75 2.07
C PHE A 38 9.76 -1.93 1.11
N LEU A 39 10.85 -2.14 0.38
CA LEU A 39 11.09 -3.31 -0.45
C LEU A 39 12.35 -4.00 0.07
N ILE A 40 12.29 -5.32 0.21
CA ILE A 40 13.42 -6.15 0.59
C ILE A 40 13.46 -7.39 -0.29
N ASP A 41 14.67 -7.80 -0.65
CA ASP A 41 14.96 -9.12 -1.19
C ASP A 41 15.15 -10.07 0.00
N PHE A 42 14.27 -11.07 0.12
CA PHE A 42 14.32 -12.05 1.20
C PHE A 42 14.06 -13.45 0.68
N GLY A 43 15.14 -14.24 0.60
CA GLY A 43 15.13 -15.56 -0.01
C GLY A 43 15.20 -15.45 -1.54
N GLU A 44 14.27 -16.11 -2.23
CA GLU A 44 14.14 -16.05 -3.70
C GLU A 44 13.02 -15.09 -4.13
N GLN A 45 12.53 -14.25 -3.20
CA GLN A 45 11.30 -13.49 -3.39
C GLN A 45 11.45 -12.04 -2.92
N LEU A 46 10.77 -11.14 -3.62
CA LEU A 46 10.67 -9.74 -3.27
C LEU A 46 9.48 -9.51 -2.33
N TRP A 47 9.71 -8.75 -1.26
CA TRP A 47 8.70 -8.48 -0.24
C TRP A 47 8.51 -6.99 -0.02
N LEU A 48 7.25 -6.61 0.18
CA LEU A 48 6.81 -5.26 0.45
C LEU A 48 6.23 -5.13 1.86
N PHE A 49 6.63 -4.06 2.54
CA PHE A 49 6.14 -3.69 3.86
C PHE A 49 5.71 -2.24 3.83
N THR A 50 4.51 -1.94 4.30
CA THR A 50 4.01 -0.57 4.40
C THR A 50 3.85 -0.17 5.85
N TYR A 51 4.35 1.00 6.19
CA TYR A 51 4.12 1.66 7.46
C TYR A 51 3.41 2.98 7.21
N SER A 52 2.43 3.30 8.05
CA SER A 52 1.80 4.63 8.10
C SER A 52 1.29 4.88 9.51
N GLU A 53 1.40 6.10 10.00
CA GLU A 53 0.75 6.54 11.22
C GLU A 53 -0.67 7.01 10.89
N TYR A 54 -1.65 6.52 11.62
CA TYR A 54 -3.01 7.03 11.56
C TYR A 54 -3.22 8.03 12.70
N VAL A 55 -3.65 9.25 12.37
CA VAL A 55 -3.79 10.36 13.33
C VAL A 55 -5.23 10.88 13.45
N GLY A 56 -6.20 10.18 12.86
CA GLY A 56 -7.62 10.54 12.90
C GLY A 56 -8.35 9.87 14.07
N ASP A 57 -9.66 10.07 14.11
CA ASP A 57 -10.57 9.57 15.14
C ASP A 57 -11.61 8.55 14.64
N ASP A 58 -11.84 8.46 13.32
CA ASP A 58 -12.72 7.47 12.68
C ASP A 58 -12.02 6.75 11.52
N TYR A 59 -11.33 5.65 11.86
CA TYR A 59 -10.58 4.86 10.90
C TYR A 59 -11.46 4.28 9.79
N ALA A 60 -12.69 3.87 10.12
CA ALA A 60 -13.59 3.24 9.17
C ALA A 60 -14.11 4.24 8.14
N ALA A 61 -14.46 5.46 8.58
CA ALA A 61 -14.85 6.53 7.67
C ALA A 61 -13.71 6.94 6.74
N ASP A 62 -12.49 7.06 7.27
CA ASP A 62 -11.31 7.46 6.48
C ASP A 62 -10.89 6.40 5.44
N ASP A 63 -11.01 5.12 5.79
CA ASP A 63 -10.73 4.01 4.87
C ASP A 63 -11.80 3.92 3.77
N ALA A 64 -13.08 4.11 4.12
CA ALA A 64 -14.17 4.20 3.15
C ALA A 64 -14.00 5.40 2.20
N ALA A 65 -13.57 6.56 2.70
CA ALA A 65 -13.27 7.72 1.87
C ALA A 65 -12.12 7.45 0.89
N THR A 66 -11.08 6.76 1.35
CA THR A 66 -9.96 6.31 0.50
C THR A 66 -10.44 5.35 -0.59
N ALA A 67 -11.26 4.37 -0.24
CA ALA A 67 -11.80 3.39 -1.19
C ALA A 67 -12.77 4.00 -2.21
N ALA A 68 -13.43 5.09 -1.86
CA ALA A 68 -14.33 5.82 -2.74
C ALA A 68 -13.61 6.83 -3.66
N ASP A 69 -12.35 7.17 -3.37
CA ASP A 69 -11.61 8.17 -4.16
C ASP A 69 -11.27 7.65 -5.57
N PRO A 70 -11.71 8.33 -6.65
CA PRO A 70 -11.51 7.85 -8.01
C PRO A 70 -10.03 7.81 -8.44
N VAL A 71 -9.18 8.68 -7.89
CA VAL A 71 -7.74 8.67 -8.20
C VAL A 71 -7.08 7.44 -7.58
N THR A 72 -7.42 7.14 -6.34
CA THR A 72 -6.97 5.95 -5.61
C THR A 72 -7.44 4.66 -6.28
N GLN A 73 -8.70 4.58 -6.69
CA GLN A 73 -9.20 3.42 -7.45
C GLN A 73 -8.46 3.23 -8.77
N ARG A 74 -8.14 4.32 -9.48
CA ARG A 74 -7.35 4.25 -10.71
C ARG A 74 -5.92 3.81 -10.42
N TRP A 75 -5.32 4.31 -9.36
CA TRP A 75 -3.98 3.93 -8.91
C TRP A 75 -3.90 2.42 -8.62
N TRP A 76 -4.90 1.86 -7.93
CA TRP A 76 -4.96 0.44 -7.61
C TRP A 76 -4.95 -0.47 -8.84
N LYS A 77 -5.53 -0.05 -9.96
CA LYS A 77 -5.45 -0.80 -11.23
C LYS A 77 -4.01 -1.01 -11.73
N PHE A 78 -3.06 -0.18 -11.31
CA PHE A 78 -1.64 -0.29 -11.66
C PHE A 78 -0.81 -0.97 -10.58
N THR A 79 -1.20 -0.88 -9.30
CA THR A 79 -0.40 -1.43 -8.20
C THR A 79 -0.86 -2.80 -7.75
N GLU A 80 -2.16 -3.08 -7.71
CA GLU A 80 -2.69 -4.37 -7.25
C GLU A 80 -2.19 -5.57 -8.07
N PRO A 81 -2.12 -5.49 -9.42
CA PRO A 81 -1.59 -6.60 -10.21
C PRO A 81 -0.11 -6.89 -9.96
N CYS A 82 0.63 -5.99 -9.32
CA CYS A 82 2.03 -6.23 -8.94
C CYS A 82 2.15 -7.08 -7.67
N LEU A 83 1.08 -7.22 -6.88
CA LEU A 83 1.14 -7.82 -5.54
C LEU A 83 0.84 -9.32 -5.59
N ILE A 84 1.59 -10.05 -4.78
CA ILE A 84 1.33 -11.47 -4.50
C ILE A 84 0.81 -11.57 -3.05
N PRO A 85 -0.45 -11.97 -2.84
CA PRO A 85 -0.99 -12.22 -1.50
C PRO A 85 -0.15 -13.25 -0.73
N LEU A 86 0.03 -13.05 0.58
CA LEU A 86 0.74 -14.01 1.43
C LEU A 86 0.01 -15.36 1.54
N THR A 87 -1.32 -15.30 1.50
CA THR A 87 -2.18 -16.47 1.51
C THR A 87 -2.84 -16.59 0.14
N PRO A 88 -2.77 -17.75 -0.54
CA PRO A 88 -3.46 -17.95 -1.82
C PRO A 88 -4.96 -17.60 -1.72
N GLY A 89 -5.41 -16.67 -2.56
CA GLY A 89 -6.79 -16.18 -2.56
C GLY A 89 -7.14 -15.18 -1.45
N GLY A 90 -6.16 -14.75 -0.65
CA GLY A 90 -6.34 -13.70 0.36
C GLY A 90 -6.28 -12.29 -0.21
N GLU A 91 -6.33 -11.30 0.68
CA GLU A 91 -6.17 -9.89 0.34
C GLU A 91 -4.74 -9.58 -0.13
N ASN A 92 -4.61 -8.54 -0.96
CA ASN A 92 -3.33 -8.07 -1.48
C ASN A 92 -2.34 -7.69 -0.37
N TRP A 93 -2.83 -7.12 0.73
CA TRP A 93 -2.02 -6.71 1.87
C TRP A 93 -2.43 -7.46 3.13
N THR A 94 -1.48 -8.10 3.79
CA THR A 94 -1.68 -8.70 5.12
C THR A 94 -1.24 -7.73 6.21
N THR A 95 -2.13 -7.45 7.17
CA THR A 95 -1.83 -6.59 8.33
C THR A 95 -0.83 -7.26 9.27
N MET A 96 0.16 -6.50 9.73
CA MET A 96 1.12 -6.95 10.74
C MET A 96 0.68 -6.50 12.13
N GLN A 97 0.87 -7.36 13.14
CA GLN A 97 0.63 -7.00 14.52
C GLN A 97 1.83 -6.23 15.09
N ALA A 98 1.61 -4.99 15.51
CA ALA A 98 2.59 -4.26 16.30
C ALA A 98 2.65 -4.85 17.72
N LEU A 99 3.84 -5.27 18.18
CA LEU A 99 4.05 -5.75 19.55
C LEU A 99 4.43 -4.61 20.51
N MET A 100 5.04 -3.54 19.99
CA MET A 100 5.42 -2.33 20.70
C MET A 100 5.23 -1.11 19.79
N ARG A 101 5.04 0.08 20.36
CA ARG A 101 4.92 1.36 19.66
C ARG A 101 5.74 2.42 20.37
#